data_AF-A0A371BV54-F1
#
_entry.id   AF-A0A371BV54-F1
#
_cell.length_a   1.000
_cell.length_b   1.000
_cell.length_c   1.000
_cell.angle_alpha   90.00
_cell.angle_beta   90.00
_cell.angle_gamma   90.00
#
_symmetry.space_group_name_H-M   'P 1'
#
loop_
_entity.id
_entity.type
_entity.pdbx_description
1 polymer ?
#
loop_
_entity_poly.entity_id
_entity_poly.type
_entity_poly.pdbx_seq_one_letter_code
_entity_poly.pdbx_strand_id
1 'polypeptide(L)'
;MSTSETAALAPEKKPNRAFATLQRLGRCLMLPIAVLPAAGILLRIGQADLLGAIPGFEGGSAVISAAGNAVFTWLPLIFAVGIAIGWAKKADGSTALAAVVGYMVIDGVFKAMSPLVLAGQLDPAGKPAMINYGVLAGIVVGLLSAMLWQRFYRTKLPDFLGFFSGRRLVPILTSVTSLVAGVVLALFYPLFNAGLSAVGEAVAGNAVAGGGVYGFANRMLIPAGLHHILNSAVWFLIGDYTDASGQLVRGDLNRFFAGDPSAGIFMTGFFPIMMFGLPAAALAIWRHAKPSQKKIVGGIMLSTALTAFFTGITEPLEYSFMFVAFPLYIVHAVLTGTSMALVNALDIHHGFTFSAGLIDFVLNFGKSENGWLLIPIGLGYAVIYYFLFSIVIKRWNLRTPGREDDEVSVDTDAAK
;
A
#
# COMPACT_ATOMS: atom_id res chain seq x y z
N MET A 1 25.78 -32.79 -45.86
CA MET A 1 26.12 -32.58 -44.43
C MET A 1 25.64 -31.20 -44.05
N SER A 2 24.53 -31.11 -43.33
CA SER A 2 23.95 -29.85 -42.83
C SER A 2 24.45 -29.65 -41.40
N THR A 3 25.29 -28.64 -41.17
CA THR A 3 25.74 -28.25 -39.84
C THR A 3 24.70 -27.31 -39.23
N SER A 4 23.84 -27.87 -38.39
CA SER A 4 22.98 -27.14 -37.46
C SER A 4 23.87 -26.51 -36.38
N GLU A 5 24.12 -25.21 -36.50
CA GLU A 5 24.67 -24.41 -35.40
C GLU A 5 23.58 -24.20 -34.36
N THR A 6 23.69 -24.95 -33.27
CA THR A 6 22.90 -24.74 -32.06
C THR A 6 23.38 -23.45 -31.41
N ALA A 7 22.65 -22.36 -31.63
CA ALA A 7 22.87 -21.11 -30.93
C ALA A 7 22.75 -21.36 -29.42
N ALA A 8 23.87 -21.26 -28.71
CA ALA A 8 23.92 -21.41 -27.27
C ALA A 8 23.06 -20.31 -26.62
N LEU A 9 21.96 -20.71 -25.98
CA LEU A 9 21.13 -19.82 -25.17
C LEU A 9 22.02 -19.17 -24.10
N ALA A 10 22.06 -17.84 -24.10
CA ALA A 10 22.77 -17.07 -23.09
C ALA A 10 22.29 -17.51 -21.69
N PRO A 11 23.20 -17.67 -20.70
CA PRO A 11 22.82 -18.13 -19.38
C PRO A 11 21.83 -17.16 -18.73
N GLU A 12 20.67 -17.66 -18.29
CA GLU A 12 19.69 -16.88 -17.52
C GLU A 12 20.39 -16.20 -16.35
N LYS A 13 20.38 -14.86 -16.34
CA LYS A 13 20.85 -14.07 -15.20
C LYS A 13 20.02 -14.46 -13.97
N LYS A 14 20.63 -15.18 -13.01
CA LYS A 14 20.01 -15.49 -11.73
C LYS A 14 19.44 -14.21 -11.10
N PRO A 15 18.19 -14.22 -10.61
CA PRO A 15 17.57 -13.02 -10.05
C PRO A 15 18.40 -12.49 -8.87
N ASN A 16 18.58 -11.17 -8.82
CA ASN A 16 19.31 -10.51 -7.73
C ASN A 16 18.62 -10.85 -6.40
N ARG A 17 19.36 -11.49 -5.48
CA ARG A 17 18.86 -11.92 -4.17
C ARG A 17 18.23 -10.78 -3.38
N ALA A 18 18.78 -9.56 -3.47
CA ALA A 18 18.23 -8.39 -2.78
C ALA A 18 16.84 -8.04 -3.32
N PHE A 19 16.68 -8.02 -4.66
CA PHE A 19 15.41 -7.73 -5.30
C PHE A 19 14.33 -8.78 -5.00
N ALA A 20 14.71 -10.07 -5.01
CA ALA A 20 13.80 -11.16 -4.63
C ALA A 20 13.31 -11.04 -3.18
N THR A 21 14.19 -10.59 -2.26
CA THR A 21 13.82 -10.31 -0.87
C THR A 21 12.85 -9.13 -0.77
N LEU A 22 13.07 -8.05 -1.52
CA LEU A 22 12.17 -6.90 -1.55
C LEU A 22 10.79 -7.28 -2.10
N GLN A 23 10.73 -8.02 -3.21
CA GLN A 23 9.46 -8.54 -3.74
C GLN A 23 8.74 -9.45 -2.75
N ARG A 24 9.47 -10.30 -2.03
CA ARG A 24 8.88 -11.12 -0.98
C ARG A 24 8.26 -10.25 0.10
N LEU A 25 8.97 -9.22 0.58
CA LEU A 25 8.45 -8.27 1.55
C LEU A 25 7.16 -7.61 1.04
N GLY A 26 7.17 -7.11 -0.20
CA GLY A 26 6.01 -6.53 -0.87
C GLY A 26 4.78 -7.45 -0.85
N ARG A 27 4.93 -8.71 -1.23
CA ARG A 27 3.83 -9.69 -1.20
C ARG A 27 3.27 -9.93 0.21
N CYS A 28 4.12 -9.85 1.24
CA CYS A 28 3.67 -10.04 2.63
C CYS A 28 2.79 -8.87 3.12
N LEU A 29 2.92 -7.69 2.52
CA LEU A 29 2.14 -6.50 2.87
C LEU A 29 0.71 -6.55 2.30
N MET A 30 0.43 -7.38 1.29
CA MET A 30 -0.89 -7.44 0.64
C MET A 30 -1.98 -8.03 1.55
N LEU A 31 -1.67 -9.09 2.29
CA LEU A 31 -2.64 -9.76 3.17
C LEU A 31 -3.27 -8.81 4.21
N PRO A 32 -2.50 -8.06 5.01
CA PRO A 32 -3.07 -7.13 5.98
C PRO A 32 -3.76 -5.93 5.32
N ILE A 33 -3.45 -5.62 4.06
CA ILE A 33 -4.07 -4.51 3.32
C ILE A 33 -5.45 -4.87 2.79
N ALA A 34 -5.71 -6.15 2.51
CA ALA A 34 -6.98 -6.62 1.95
C ALA A 34 -8.21 -6.33 2.84
N VAL A 35 -8.03 -6.07 4.13
CA VAL A 35 -9.14 -5.76 5.06
C VAL A 35 -9.53 -4.27 5.05
N LEU A 36 -8.65 -3.40 4.53
CA LEU A 36 -8.84 -1.95 4.55
C LEU A 36 -10.08 -1.45 3.78
N PRO A 37 -10.46 -1.99 2.61
CA PRO A 37 -11.67 -1.54 1.90
C PRO A 37 -12.93 -1.72 2.75
N ALA A 38 -13.10 -2.89 3.37
CA ALA A 38 -14.26 -3.18 4.20
C ALA A 38 -14.28 -2.28 5.44
N ALA A 39 -13.13 -2.12 6.11
CA ALA A 39 -12.99 -1.22 7.26
C ALA A 39 -13.30 0.24 6.91
N GLY A 40 -12.79 0.71 5.77
CA GLY A 40 -12.99 2.06 5.27
C GLY A 40 -14.44 2.36 4.95
N ILE A 41 -15.13 1.44 4.26
CA ILE A 41 -16.56 1.57 3.97
C ILE A 41 -17.36 1.64 5.27
N LEU A 42 -17.15 0.72 6.22
CA LEU A 42 -17.85 0.73 7.51
C LEU A 42 -17.60 2.04 8.27
N LEU A 43 -16.34 2.44 8.38
CA LEU A 43 -15.94 3.68 9.05
C LEU A 43 -16.69 4.87 8.45
N ARG A 44 -16.65 5.01 7.12
CA ARG A 44 -17.16 6.16 6.40
C ARG A 44 -18.69 6.21 6.40
N ILE A 45 -19.36 5.12 6.00
CA ILE A 45 -20.82 5.05 5.92
C ILE A 45 -21.50 5.37 7.26
N GLY A 46 -20.86 5.01 8.38
CA GLY A 46 -21.36 5.31 9.72
C GLY A 46 -21.21 6.76 10.19
N GLN A 47 -20.58 7.66 9.42
CA GLN A 47 -20.35 9.05 9.84
C GLN A 47 -21.64 9.90 9.82
N ALA A 48 -21.57 11.03 10.54
CA ALA A 48 -22.69 11.95 10.78
C ALA A 48 -23.31 12.54 9.51
N ASP A 49 -22.55 12.66 8.42
CA ASP A 49 -23.00 13.18 7.13
C ASP A 49 -23.53 12.09 6.17
N LEU A 50 -23.50 10.81 6.58
CA LEU A 50 -24.04 9.68 5.83
C LEU A 50 -25.16 8.99 6.63
N LEU A 51 -24.98 7.75 7.12
CA LEU A 51 -26.04 7.09 7.90
C LEU A 51 -26.39 7.84 9.18
N GLY A 52 -25.44 8.59 9.75
CA GLY A 52 -25.69 9.42 10.93
C GLY A 52 -26.56 10.64 10.67
N ALA A 53 -26.83 10.99 9.41
CA ALA A 53 -27.76 12.06 9.05
C ALA A 53 -29.23 11.58 9.09
N ILE A 54 -29.47 10.28 9.18
CA ILE A 54 -30.81 9.69 9.24
C ILE A 54 -31.38 9.90 10.65
N PRO A 55 -32.47 10.68 10.82
CA PRO A 55 -33.02 10.96 12.14
C PRO A 55 -33.42 9.67 12.87
N GLY A 56 -32.94 9.51 14.11
CA GLY A 56 -33.22 8.34 14.94
C GLY A 56 -32.31 7.13 14.68
N PHE A 57 -31.31 7.23 13.79
CA PHE A 57 -30.31 6.19 13.53
C PHE A 57 -28.89 6.58 13.96
N GLU A 58 -28.72 7.67 14.71
CA GLU A 58 -27.42 8.22 15.12
C GLU A 58 -26.61 7.17 15.90
N GLY A 59 -27.25 6.48 16.84
CA GLY A 59 -26.61 5.41 17.61
C GLY A 59 -26.16 4.22 16.75
N GLY A 60 -26.98 3.81 15.78
CA GLY A 60 -26.63 2.73 14.85
C GLY A 60 -25.46 3.10 13.94
N SER A 61 -25.46 4.33 13.43
CA SER A 61 -24.37 4.86 12.60
C SER A 61 -23.03 4.92 13.36
N ALA A 62 -23.04 5.38 14.62
CA ALA A 62 -21.86 5.45 15.47
C ALA A 62 -21.26 4.06 15.73
N VAL A 63 -22.09 3.04 15.94
CA VAL A 63 -21.64 1.64 16.10
C VAL A 63 -20.94 1.14 14.83
N ILE A 64 -21.53 1.40 13.65
CA ILE A 64 -20.95 0.99 12.36
C ILE A 64 -19.59 1.69 12.14
N SER A 65 -19.54 3.01 12.40
CA SER A 65 -18.32 3.81 12.26
C SER A 65 -17.21 3.31 13.19
N ALA A 66 -17.54 3.04 14.46
CA ALA A 66 -16.61 2.51 15.45
C ALA A 66 -16.06 1.13 15.06
N ALA A 67 -16.89 0.25 14.50
CA ALA A 67 -16.47 -1.06 14.01
C ALA A 67 -15.43 -0.95 12.89
N GLY A 68 -15.63 -0.04 11.94
CA GLY A 68 -14.64 0.26 10.90
C GLY A 68 -13.35 0.84 11.49
N ASN A 69 -13.45 1.81 12.40
CA ASN A 69 -12.30 2.46 13.04
C ASN A 69 -11.41 1.49 13.83
N ALA A 70 -11.99 0.44 14.41
CA ALA A 70 -11.24 -0.56 15.16
C ALA A 70 -10.13 -1.23 14.32
N VAL A 71 -10.37 -1.44 13.02
CA VAL A 71 -9.36 -2.03 12.12
C VAL A 71 -8.19 -1.07 11.91
N PHE A 72 -8.44 0.23 11.74
CA PHE A 72 -7.39 1.25 11.61
C PHE A 72 -6.61 1.41 12.92
N THR A 73 -7.30 1.37 14.06
CA THR A 73 -6.69 1.43 15.40
C THR A 73 -5.67 0.30 15.61
N TRP A 74 -6.01 -0.91 15.16
CA TRP A 74 -5.16 -2.10 15.30
C TRP A 74 -4.35 -2.41 14.04
N LEU A 75 -4.25 -1.47 13.11
CA LEU A 75 -3.58 -1.70 11.82
C LEU A 75 -2.13 -2.18 11.98
N PRO A 76 -1.29 -1.62 12.87
CA PRO A 76 0.07 -2.13 13.03
C PRO A 76 0.12 -3.59 13.51
N LEU A 77 -0.82 -4.02 14.36
CA LEU A 77 -0.94 -5.41 14.81
C LEU A 77 -1.34 -6.34 13.66
N ILE A 78 -2.30 -5.92 12.83
CA ILE A 78 -2.72 -6.66 11.63
C ILE A 78 -1.54 -6.83 10.68
N PHE A 79 -0.74 -5.77 10.49
CA PHE A 79 0.51 -5.85 9.72
C PHE A 79 1.54 -6.79 10.34
N ALA A 80 1.71 -6.80 11.67
CA ALA A 80 2.60 -7.74 12.34
C ALA A 80 2.24 -9.20 12.03
N VAL A 81 0.95 -9.54 12.12
CA VAL A 81 0.45 -10.88 11.81
C VAL A 81 0.60 -11.20 10.33
N GLY A 82 0.17 -10.29 9.44
CA GLY A 82 0.23 -10.47 7.99
C GLY A 82 1.66 -10.68 7.48
N ILE A 83 2.60 -9.86 7.96
CA ILE A 83 4.02 -9.99 7.65
C ILE A 83 4.59 -11.29 8.22
N ALA A 84 4.24 -11.67 9.45
CA ALA A 84 4.74 -12.90 10.03
C ALA A 84 4.33 -14.14 9.23
N ILE A 85 3.07 -14.21 8.81
CA ILE A 85 2.53 -15.31 8.02
C ILE A 85 3.13 -15.31 6.61
N GLY A 86 3.13 -14.16 5.93
CA GLY A 86 3.64 -14.05 4.56
C GLY A 86 5.16 -14.27 4.45
N TRP A 87 5.92 -13.84 5.47
CA TRP A 87 7.37 -13.96 5.47
C TRP A 87 7.85 -15.34 5.88
N ALA A 88 7.08 -16.10 6.65
CA ALA A 88 7.51 -17.43 7.06
C ALA A 88 7.47 -18.40 5.88
N LYS A 89 8.53 -19.21 5.69
CA LYS A 89 8.54 -20.25 4.62
C LYS A 89 7.41 -21.28 4.80
N LYS A 90 7.05 -21.51 6.05
CA LYS A 90 5.86 -22.21 6.52
C LYS A 90 5.33 -21.40 7.69
N ALA A 91 4.02 -21.28 7.82
CA ALA A 91 3.38 -20.62 8.94
C ALA A 91 2.31 -21.53 9.52
N ASP A 92 2.11 -21.45 10.83
CA ASP A 92 0.93 -22.00 11.50
C ASP A 92 0.43 -20.99 12.55
N GLY A 93 -0.61 -21.35 13.30
CA GLY A 93 -1.22 -20.46 14.30
C GLY A 93 -0.22 -19.92 15.32
N SER A 94 0.88 -20.63 15.60
CA SER A 94 1.91 -20.15 16.54
C SER A 94 2.76 -19.00 15.97
N THR A 95 2.94 -18.93 14.64
CA THR A 95 3.62 -17.80 13.97
C THR A 95 2.81 -16.51 14.13
N ALA A 96 1.49 -16.60 13.93
CA ALA A 96 0.57 -15.48 14.10
C ALA A 96 0.49 -15.05 15.58
N LEU A 97 0.33 -16.01 16.50
CA LEU A 97 0.30 -15.73 17.93
C LEU A 97 1.59 -15.05 18.41
N ALA A 98 2.75 -15.51 17.95
CA ALA A 98 4.03 -14.88 18.29
C ALA A 98 4.12 -13.42 17.82
N ALA A 99 3.56 -13.09 16.65
CA ALA A 99 3.51 -11.71 16.17
C ALA A 99 2.58 -10.84 17.02
N VAL A 100 1.42 -11.37 17.44
CA VAL A 100 0.49 -10.66 18.34
C VAL A 100 1.16 -10.33 19.66
N VAL A 101 1.73 -11.33 20.32
CA VAL A 101 2.40 -11.15 21.61
C VAL A 101 3.59 -10.21 21.46
N GLY A 102 4.40 -10.39 20.42
CA GLY A 102 5.53 -9.50 20.12
C GLY A 102 5.14 -8.04 19.93
N TYR A 103 3.98 -7.78 19.32
CA TYR A 103 3.49 -6.41 19.11
C TYR A 103 2.95 -5.81 20.40
N MET A 104 2.21 -6.59 21.20
CA MET A 104 1.76 -6.14 22.52
C MET A 104 2.93 -5.73 23.42
N VAL A 105 4.04 -6.48 23.37
CA VAL A 105 5.25 -6.14 24.11
C VAL A 105 5.86 -4.84 23.59
N ILE A 106 6.02 -4.68 22.27
CA ILE A 106 6.64 -3.47 21.72
C ILE A 106 5.80 -2.22 22.00
N ASP A 107 4.46 -2.33 21.92
CA ASP A 107 3.53 -1.26 22.27
C ASP A 107 3.65 -0.85 23.75
N GLY A 108 3.74 -1.83 24.66
CA GLY A 108 4.00 -1.59 26.08
C GLY A 108 5.33 -0.89 26.32
N VAL A 109 6.39 -1.29 25.61
CA VAL A 109 7.71 -0.64 25.69
C VAL A 109 7.66 0.80 25.20
N PHE A 110 7.01 1.05 24.06
CA PHE A 110 6.85 2.43 23.55
C PHE A 110 6.08 3.30 24.55
N LYS A 111 5.01 2.80 25.16
CA LYS A 111 4.28 3.53 26.21
C LYS A 111 5.16 3.85 27.42
N ALA A 112 5.95 2.88 27.89
CA ALA A 112 6.82 3.06 29.04
C ALA A 112 8.03 3.98 28.75
N MET A 113 8.58 3.92 27.54
CA MET A 113 9.75 4.69 27.14
C MET A 113 9.42 6.11 26.66
N SER A 114 8.19 6.37 26.22
CA SER A 114 7.74 7.71 25.77
C SER A 114 8.06 8.82 26.79
N PRO A 115 7.66 8.73 28.08
CA PRO A 115 7.97 9.78 29.05
C PRO A 115 9.47 9.92 29.35
N LEU A 116 10.29 8.93 29.04
CA LEU A 116 11.74 8.95 29.26
C LEU A 116 12.48 9.61 28.10
N VAL A 117 12.13 9.23 26.87
CA VAL A 117 12.85 9.64 25.66
C VAL A 117 12.27 10.94 25.08
N LEU A 118 10.99 11.21 25.31
CA LEU A 118 10.28 12.42 24.88
C LEU A 118 9.96 13.32 26.07
N ALA A 119 10.77 13.28 27.12
CA ALA A 119 10.56 14.06 28.34
C ALA A 119 10.37 15.56 28.01
N GLY A 120 9.29 16.14 28.52
CA GLY A 120 8.95 17.55 28.31
C GLY A 120 8.39 17.89 26.91
N GLN A 121 8.32 16.93 25.99
CA GLN A 121 7.67 17.13 24.70
C GLN A 121 6.17 16.93 24.84
N LEU A 122 5.42 17.91 24.38
CA LEU A 122 3.97 17.83 24.27
C LEU A 122 3.60 17.57 22.83
N ASP A 123 2.51 16.84 22.66
CA ASP A 123 1.80 16.82 21.41
C ASP A 123 1.04 18.15 21.21
N PRO A 124 0.54 18.45 20.00
CA PRO A 124 -0.21 19.68 19.73
C PRO A 124 -1.52 19.82 20.54
N ALA A 125 -2.00 18.75 21.19
CA ALA A 125 -3.12 18.79 22.13
C ALA A 125 -2.68 19.13 23.58
N GLY A 126 -1.39 19.41 23.79
CA GLY A 126 -0.81 19.71 25.09
C GLY A 126 -0.64 18.49 26.00
N LYS A 127 -0.77 17.27 25.46
CA LYS A 127 -0.57 16.01 26.20
C LYS A 127 0.86 15.51 26.03
N PRO A 128 1.38 14.64 26.92
CA PRO A 128 2.71 14.06 26.74
C PRO A 128 2.83 13.35 25.38
N ALA A 129 3.88 13.68 24.63
CA ALA A 129 4.14 13.06 23.35
C ALA A 129 4.42 11.56 23.50
N MET A 130 3.90 10.76 22.57
CA MET A 130 4.05 9.31 22.57
C MET A 130 4.85 8.84 21.36
N ILE A 131 5.67 7.82 21.57
CA ILE A 131 6.39 7.11 20.51
C ILE A 131 5.36 6.43 19.60
N ASN A 132 5.37 6.77 18.31
CA ASN A 132 4.47 6.20 17.32
C ASN A 132 5.21 5.90 16.00
N TYR A 133 5.58 4.64 15.82
CA TYR A 133 6.10 4.12 14.55
C TYR A 133 5.00 3.63 13.58
N GLY A 134 3.74 3.65 14.01
CA GLY A 134 2.61 3.14 13.24
C GLY A 134 2.84 1.72 12.70
N VAL A 135 2.49 1.51 11.44
CA VAL A 135 2.62 0.22 10.74
C VAL A 135 4.07 -0.30 10.70
N LEU A 136 5.08 0.58 10.79
CA LEU A 136 6.49 0.17 10.77
C LEU A 136 6.86 -0.73 11.95
N ALA A 137 6.32 -0.44 13.14
CA ALA A 137 6.49 -1.31 14.31
C ALA A 137 5.90 -2.71 14.05
N GLY A 138 4.74 -2.75 13.41
CA GLY A 138 4.11 -3.99 12.96
C GLY A 138 5.00 -4.80 12.03
N ILE A 139 5.56 -4.17 11.01
CA ILE A 139 6.47 -4.81 10.05
C ILE A 139 7.70 -5.40 10.75
N VAL A 140 8.34 -4.64 11.64
CA VAL A 140 9.51 -5.10 12.41
C VAL A 140 9.16 -6.33 13.24
N VAL A 141 8.08 -6.29 14.01
CA VAL A 141 7.64 -7.41 14.85
C VAL A 141 7.26 -8.62 14.01
N GLY A 142 6.57 -8.42 12.87
CA GLY A 142 6.20 -9.50 11.98
C GLY A 142 7.41 -10.23 11.41
N LEU A 143 8.43 -9.49 10.99
CA LEU A 143 9.70 -10.06 10.51
C LEU A 143 10.43 -10.81 11.62
N LEU A 144 10.55 -10.23 12.82
CA LEU A 144 11.15 -10.88 13.99
C LEU A 144 10.44 -12.20 14.31
N SER A 145 9.11 -12.16 14.40
CA SER A 145 8.28 -13.35 14.65
C SER A 145 8.53 -14.44 13.61
N ALA A 146 8.50 -14.11 12.32
CA ALA A 146 8.72 -15.09 11.25
C ALA A 146 10.14 -15.67 11.26
N MET A 147 11.16 -14.85 11.56
CA MET A 147 12.55 -15.31 11.63
C MET A 147 12.78 -16.23 12.84
N LEU A 148 12.25 -15.87 14.01
CA LEU A 148 12.34 -16.69 15.21
C LEU A 148 11.56 -17.99 15.07
N TRP A 149 10.36 -17.93 14.48
CA TRP A 149 9.59 -19.14 14.21
C TRP A 149 10.37 -20.10 13.32
N GLN A 150 10.90 -19.63 12.18
CA GLN A 150 11.66 -20.47 11.25
C GLN A 150 12.87 -21.14 11.91
N ARG A 151 13.50 -20.46 12.86
CA ARG A 151 14.69 -20.95 13.55
C ARG A 151 14.39 -21.87 14.73
N PHE A 152 13.34 -21.59 15.51
CA PHE A 152 13.16 -22.18 16.84
C PHE A 152 11.89 -23.03 17.02
N TYR A 153 10.99 -23.11 16.03
CA TYR A 153 9.72 -23.85 16.17
C TYR A 153 9.84 -25.36 16.47
N ARG A 154 11.04 -25.95 16.32
CA ARG A 154 11.35 -27.36 16.63
C ARG A 154 12.39 -27.54 17.74
N THR A 155 12.82 -26.46 18.39
CA THR A 155 13.85 -26.52 19.42
C THR A 155 13.35 -27.28 20.65
N LYS A 156 14.15 -28.23 21.15
CA LYS A 156 13.90 -28.93 22.41
C LYS A 156 14.70 -28.28 23.53
N LEU A 157 14.04 -27.99 24.64
CA LEU A 157 14.65 -27.49 25.88
C LEU A 157 14.90 -28.65 26.85
N PRO A 158 15.71 -28.46 27.91
CA PRO A 158 15.85 -29.43 28.99
C PRO A 158 14.50 -29.80 29.63
N ASP A 159 14.41 -30.98 30.25
CA ASP A 159 13.13 -31.57 30.70
C ASP A 159 12.32 -30.66 31.63
N PHE A 160 12.98 -29.93 32.55
CA PHE A 160 12.32 -28.98 33.45
C PHE A 160 11.68 -27.77 32.73
N LEU A 161 12.10 -27.47 31.50
CA LEU A 161 11.51 -26.48 30.59
C LEU A 161 10.79 -27.12 29.40
N GLY A 162 10.57 -28.43 29.43
CA GLY A 162 10.00 -29.21 28.31
C GLY A 162 8.67 -28.66 27.82
N PHE A 163 7.86 -28.08 28.72
CA PHE A 163 6.59 -27.41 28.38
C PHE A 163 6.77 -26.28 27.35
N PHE A 164 7.88 -25.54 27.40
CA PHE A 164 8.14 -24.42 26.50
C PHE A 164 8.78 -24.84 25.18
N SER A 165 9.06 -26.13 24.96
CA SER A 165 9.72 -26.60 23.74
C SER A 165 8.88 -26.41 22.47
N GLY A 166 9.58 -26.32 21.33
CA GLY A 166 9.02 -26.24 19.99
C GLY A 166 8.27 -24.93 19.74
N ARG A 167 7.06 -25.03 19.20
CA ARG A 167 6.25 -23.87 18.82
C ARG A 167 5.90 -22.94 19.99
N ARG A 168 5.80 -23.49 21.21
CA ARG A 168 5.52 -22.73 22.43
C ARG A 168 6.68 -21.80 22.83
N LEU A 169 7.90 -22.10 22.38
CA LEU A 169 9.08 -21.27 22.60
C LEU A 169 9.00 -19.97 21.81
N VAL A 170 8.38 -20.01 20.63
CA VAL A 170 8.46 -18.92 19.66
C VAL A 170 7.84 -17.62 20.21
N PRO A 171 6.60 -17.60 20.75
CA PRO A 171 6.06 -16.38 21.35
C PRO A 171 6.93 -15.81 22.47
N ILE A 172 7.57 -16.67 23.29
CA ILE A 172 8.45 -16.24 24.39
C ILE A 172 9.69 -15.54 23.85
N LEU A 173 10.36 -16.15 22.86
CA LEU A 173 11.52 -15.53 22.21
C LEU A 173 11.11 -14.23 21.51
N THR A 174 9.98 -14.22 20.83
CA THR A 174 9.49 -13.00 20.17
C THR A 174 9.25 -11.90 21.19
N SER A 175 8.61 -12.16 22.33
CA SER A 175 8.46 -11.18 23.42
C SER A 175 9.79 -10.59 23.88
N VAL A 176 10.78 -11.43 24.18
CA VAL A 176 12.09 -10.97 24.66
C VAL A 176 12.80 -10.15 23.58
N THR A 177 12.77 -10.58 22.32
CA THR A 177 13.39 -9.83 21.23
C THR A 177 12.65 -8.53 20.91
N SER A 178 11.31 -8.52 20.99
CA SER A 178 10.48 -7.31 20.84
C SER A 178 10.73 -6.31 21.96
N LEU A 179 10.98 -6.77 23.18
CA LEU A 179 11.38 -5.89 24.29
C LEU A 179 12.69 -5.16 23.93
N VAL A 180 13.72 -5.91 23.55
CA VAL A 180 15.03 -5.34 23.18
C VAL A 180 14.89 -4.42 21.96
N ALA A 181 14.20 -4.88 20.90
CA ALA A 181 13.98 -4.09 19.70
C ALA A 181 13.17 -2.81 20.00
N GLY A 182 12.15 -2.91 20.85
CA GLY A 182 11.34 -1.78 21.29
C GLY A 182 12.16 -0.72 22.04
N VAL A 183 13.05 -1.13 22.94
CA VAL A 183 13.94 -0.20 23.65
C VAL A 183 14.88 0.49 22.67
N VAL A 184 15.49 -0.28 21.75
CA VAL A 184 16.38 0.29 20.73
C VAL A 184 15.63 1.29 19.86
N LEU A 185 14.47 0.92 19.31
CA LEU A 185 13.65 1.80 18.49
C LEU A 185 13.20 3.04 19.27
N ALA A 186 12.81 2.88 20.54
CA ALA A 186 12.41 4.00 21.39
C ALA A 186 13.55 5.02 21.53
N LEU A 187 14.79 4.58 21.75
CA LEU A 187 15.96 5.46 21.85
C LEU A 187 16.26 6.20 20.52
N PHE A 188 15.99 5.56 19.37
CA PHE A 188 16.13 6.18 18.05
C PHE A 188 14.93 7.05 17.64
N TYR A 189 13.82 6.99 18.38
CA TYR A 189 12.59 7.66 17.98
C TYR A 189 12.70 9.17 17.82
N PRO A 190 13.41 9.94 18.68
CA PRO A 190 13.56 11.39 18.48
C PRO A 190 14.17 11.73 17.12
N LEU A 191 15.19 10.98 16.70
CA LEU A 191 15.83 11.17 15.39
C LEU A 191 14.87 10.79 14.25
N PHE A 192 14.17 9.66 14.39
CA PHE A 192 13.16 9.23 13.43
C PHE A 192 12.04 10.27 13.28
N ASN A 193 11.51 10.77 14.39
CA ASN A 193 10.45 11.77 14.43
C ASN A 193 10.93 13.09 13.82
N ALA A 194 12.13 13.57 14.16
CA ALA A 194 12.70 14.77 13.54
C ALA A 194 12.86 14.63 12.02
N GLY A 195 13.33 13.47 11.54
CA GLY A 195 13.42 13.19 10.11
C GLY A 195 12.04 13.16 9.43
N LEU A 196 11.06 12.53 10.07
CA LEU A 196 9.68 12.49 9.58
C LEU A 196 9.05 13.90 9.52
N SER A 197 9.22 14.69 10.57
CA SER A 197 8.76 16.09 10.62
C SER A 197 9.43 16.93 9.53
N ALA A 198 10.75 16.81 9.34
CA ALA A 198 11.46 17.54 8.28
C ALA A 198 10.97 17.18 6.88
N VAL A 199 10.72 15.88 6.63
CA VAL A 199 10.12 15.45 5.35
C VAL A 199 8.70 15.98 5.22
N GLY A 200 7.92 15.96 6.30
CA GLY A 200 6.55 16.49 6.31
C GLY A 200 6.49 17.99 6.03
N GLU A 201 7.31 18.79 6.70
CA GLU A 201 7.45 20.23 6.48
C GLU A 201 7.93 20.54 5.06
N ALA A 202 8.92 19.78 4.56
CA ALA A 202 9.43 19.97 3.21
C ALA A 202 8.36 19.72 2.14
N VAL A 203 7.48 18.73 2.33
CA VAL A 203 6.37 18.50 1.39
C VAL A 203 5.24 19.50 1.61
N ALA A 204 4.88 19.84 2.85
CA ALA A 204 3.86 20.85 3.12
C ALA A 204 4.24 22.22 2.54
N GLY A 205 5.53 22.58 2.58
CA GLY A 205 6.06 23.81 1.97
C GLY A 205 6.10 23.80 0.44
N ASN A 206 5.88 22.64 -0.20
CA ASN A 206 5.82 22.51 -1.65
C ASN A 206 4.87 21.37 -2.07
N ALA A 207 3.57 21.53 -1.78
CA ALA A 207 2.56 20.50 -2.03
C ALA A 207 2.51 20.04 -3.50
N VAL A 208 2.77 20.95 -4.45
CA VAL A 208 2.79 20.65 -5.90
C VAL A 208 3.93 19.71 -6.25
N ALA A 209 5.18 20.10 -5.97
CA ALA A 209 6.33 19.26 -6.32
C ALA A 209 6.41 18.01 -5.43
N GLY A 210 6.12 18.15 -4.14
CA GLY A 210 6.12 17.05 -3.18
C GLY A 210 5.07 15.99 -3.51
N GLY A 211 3.84 16.39 -3.81
CA GLY A 211 2.80 15.49 -4.30
C GLY A 211 3.20 14.79 -5.60
N GLY A 212 3.82 15.53 -6.54
CA GLY A 212 4.30 14.95 -7.79
C GLY A 212 5.42 13.92 -7.62
N VAL A 213 6.43 14.22 -6.80
CA VAL A 213 7.51 13.27 -6.47
C VAL A 213 6.94 12.05 -5.76
N TYR A 214 6.01 12.24 -4.82
CA TYR A 214 5.33 11.15 -4.15
C TYR A 214 4.57 10.25 -5.13
N GLY A 215 3.76 10.82 -6.04
CA GLY A 215 2.99 10.05 -7.02
C GLY A 215 3.90 9.20 -7.93
N PHE A 216 5.01 9.78 -8.39
CA PHE A 216 6.01 9.06 -9.17
C PHE A 216 6.68 7.94 -8.37
N ALA A 217 7.20 8.26 -7.17
CA ALA A 217 7.90 7.30 -6.32
C ALA A 217 6.99 6.15 -5.88
N ASN A 218 5.73 6.45 -5.54
CA ASN A 218 4.72 5.46 -5.22
C ASN A 218 4.60 4.42 -6.32
N ARG A 219 4.40 4.84 -7.58
CA ARG A 219 4.35 3.91 -8.72
C ARG A 219 5.67 3.15 -8.87
N MET A 220 6.82 3.83 -8.88
CA MET A 220 8.11 3.16 -9.08
C MET A 220 8.43 2.09 -8.02
N LEU A 221 7.82 2.15 -6.84
CA LEU A 221 8.00 1.18 -5.76
C LEU A 221 7.02 -0.01 -5.78
N ILE A 222 5.97 -0.01 -6.61
CA ILE A 222 5.01 -1.13 -6.72
C ILE A 222 5.67 -2.46 -7.14
N PRO A 223 6.61 -2.53 -8.10
CA PRO A 223 7.23 -3.81 -8.49
C PRO A 223 7.93 -4.54 -7.32
N ALA A 224 8.33 -3.80 -6.29
CA ALA A 224 8.90 -4.32 -5.05
C ALA A 224 7.90 -4.35 -3.87
N GLY A 225 6.67 -3.84 -4.06
CA GLY A 225 5.65 -3.66 -3.04
C GLY A 225 6.02 -2.67 -1.93
N LEU A 226 7.09 -1.89 -2.11
CA LEU A 226 7.60 -0.96 -1.10
C LEU A 226 6.77 0.33 -1.00
N HIS A 227 5.89 0.57 -1.97
CA HIS A 227 4.97 1.70 -1.96
C HIS A 227 4.07 1.71 -0.71
N HIS A 228 3.72 0.54 -0.15
CA HIS A 228 2.98 0.48 1.11
C HIS A 228 3.75 1.07 2.31
N ILE A 229 5.08 0.99 2.31
CA ILE A 229 5.92 1.62 3.34
C ILE A 229 5.90 3.14 3.17
N LEU A 230 6.05 3.61 1.92
CA LEU A 230 5.93 5.03 1.59
C LEU A 230 4.55 5.57 2.01
N ASN A 231 3.48 4.87 1.63
CA ASN A 231 2.11 5.22 1.99
C ASN A 231 1.91 5.22 3.50
N SER A 232 2.47 4.24 4.22
CA SER A 232 2.31 4.18 5.67
C SER A 232 2.88 5.41 6.36
N ALA A 233 4.02 5.92 5.89
CA ALA A 233 4.59 7.16 6.41
C ALA A 233 3.71 8.36 6.07
N VAL A 234 3.35 8.51 4.79
CA VAL A 234 2.65 9.69 4.28
C VAL A 234 1.21 9.78 4.79
N TRP A 235 0.46 8.68 4.76
CA TRP A 235 -0.96 8.66 5.10
C TRP A 235 -1.24 8.60 6.60
N PHE A 236 -0.32 8.08 7.42
CA PHE A 236 -0.58 7.89 8.85
C PHE A 236 0.36 8.64 9.79
N LEU A 237 1.50 9.15 9.32
CA LEU A 237 2.51 9.73 10.21
C LEU A 237 2.90 11.18 9.83
N ILE A 238 2.85 11.54 8.54
CA ILE A 238 3.31 12.86 8.08
C ILE A 238 2.22 13.93 8.22
N GLY A 239 2.59 15.04 8.87
CA GLY A 239 1.74 16.20 9.09
C GLY A 239 0.90 16.06 10.37
N ASP A 240 0.71 17.19 11.05
CA ASP A 240 -0.03 17.30 12.31
C ASP A 240 -1.27 18.18 12.09
N TYR A 241 -2.41 17.74 12.62
CA TYR A 241 -3.66 18.52 12.66
C TYR A 241 -4.35 18.30 14.00
N THR A 242 -4.81 19.37 14.63
CA THR A 242 -5.66 19.26 15.81
C THR A 242 -7.11 19.38 15.38
N ASP A 243 -7.88 18.32 15.57
CA ASP A 243 -9.29 18.31 15.17
C ASP A 243 -10.16 19.18 16.07
N ALA A 244 -11.46 19.29 15.73
CA ALA A 244 -12.42 20.09 16.48
C ALA A 244 -12.61 19.65 17.94
N SER A 245 -12.22 18.42 18.29
CA SER A 245 -12.27 17.89 19.66
C SER A 245 -10.99 18.17 20.46
N GLY A 246 -9.99 18.77 19.84
CA GLY A 246 -8.67 18.97 20.44
C GLY A 246 -7.79 17.72 20.41
N GLN A 247 -8.14 16.70 19.61
CA GLN A 247 -7.30 15.51 19.43
C GLN A 247 -6.28 15.76 18.31
N LEU A 248 -5.02 15.40 18.56
CA LEU A 248 -4.01 15.36 17.51
C LEU A 248 -4.30 14.20 16.55
N VAL A 249 -4.31 14.52 15.26
CA VAL A 249 -4.42 13.59 14.15
C VAL A 249 -3.18 13.74 13.27
N ARG A 250 -2.58 12.61 12.90
CA ARG A 250 -1.37 12.55 12.05
C ARG A 250 -1.60 11.78 10.77
N GLY A 251 -0.90 12.20 9.72
CA GLY A 251 -0.94 11.57 8.41
C GLY A 251 -2.05 12.11 7.52
N ASP A 252 -1.74 12.27 6.24
CA ASP A 252 -2.62 12.93 5.25
C ASP A 252 -4.03 12.34 5.19
N LEU A 253 -4.13 11.00 5.28
CA LEU A 253 -5.41 10.29 5.26
C LEU A 253 -6.24 10.61 6.50
N ASN A 254 -5.65 10.48 7.68
CA ASN A 254 -6.39 10.71 8.92
C ASN A 254 -6.78 12.19 9.05
N ARG A 255 -5.88 13.11 8.66
CA ARG A 255 -6.13 14.56 8.66
C ARG A 255 -7.32 14.93 7.77
N PHE A 256 -7.39 14.39 6.55
CA PHE A 256 -8.54 14.60 5.65
C PHE A 256 -9.85 14.16 6.30
N PHE A 257 -9.89 12.97 6.91
CA PHE A 257 -11.11 12.48 7.58
C PHE A 257 -11.46 13.23 8.87
N ALA A 258 -10.47 13.83 9.53
CA ALA A 258 -10.66 14.73 10.67
C ALA A 258 -11.12 16.14 10.26
N GLY A 259 -11.20 16.43 8.94
CA GLY A 259 -11.69 17.70 8.42
C GLY A 259 -10.63 18.78 8.24
N ASP A 260 -9.35 18.40 8.10
CA ASP A 260 -8.28 19.33 7.74
C ASP A 260 -8.43 19.76 6.26
N PRO A 261 -8.68 21.05 5.97
CA PRO A 261 -8.86 21.52 4.59
C PRO A 261 -7.57 21.47 3.76
N SER A 262 -6.39 21.37 4.40
CA SER A 262 -5.09 21.29 3.72
C SER A 262 -4.64 19.85 3.43
N ALA A 263 -5.44 18.85 3.81
CA ALA A 263 -5.10 17.44 3.69
C ALA A 263 -5.69 16.79 2.43
N GLY A 264 -5.07 15.69 1.99
CA GLY A 264 -5.41 15.00 0.75
C GLY A 264 -4.39 15.23 -0.37
N ILE A 265 -3.32 16.00 -0.10
CA ILE A 265 -2.28 16.34 -1.08
C ILE A 265 -1.49 15.12 -1.59
N PHE A 266 -1.54 13.99 -0.89
CA PHE A 266 -0.93 12.72 -1.27
C PHE A 266 -1.96 11.66 -1.66
N MET A 267 -3.21 12.07 -1.86
CA MET A 267 -4.35 11.20 -2.11
C MET A 267 -5.06 11.59 -3.40
N THR A 268 -5.41 12.86 -3.54
CA THR A 268 -6.29 13.38 -4.59
C THR A 268 -5.85 12.99 -6.00
N GLY A 269 -4.56 13.04 -6.30
CA GLY A 269 -4.03 12.77 -7.64
C GLY A 269 -4.12 11.31 -8.09
N PHE A 270 -4.54 10.38 -7.22
CA PHE A 270 -4.81 9.02 -7.66
C PHE A 270 -6.14 8.89 -8.40
N PHE A 271 -7.18 9.66 -8.05
CA PHE A 271 -8.50 9.54 -8.66
C PHE A 271 -8.50 9.70 -10.19
N PRO A 272 -7.85 10.74 -10.80
CA PRO A 272 -7.78 10.86 -12.25
C PRO A 272 -7.10 9.67 -12.94
N ILE A 273 -6.16 9.03 -12.25
CA ILE A 273 -5.39 7.91 -12.78
C ILE A 273 -6.17 6.60 -12.67
N MET A 274 -6.67 6.26 -11.48
CA MET A 274 -7.34 4.98 -11.25
C MET A 274 -8.67 4.90 -11.98
N MET A 275 -9.44 5.99 -11.98
CA MET A 275 -10.77 6.02 -12.57
C MET A 275 -10.76 6.25 -14.09
N PHE A 276 -9.71 6.85 -14.65
CA PHE A 276 -9.75 7.27 -16.06
C PHE A 276 -8.48 6.90 -16.82
N GLY A 277 -7.30 7.27 -16.32
CA GLY A 277 -6.03 6.97 -16.98
C GLY A 277 -5.79 5.47 -17.23
N LEU A 278 -5.91 4.65 -16.19
CA LEU A 278 -5.68 3.20 -16.27
C LEU A 278 -6.73 2.46 -17.11
N PRO A 279 -8.04 2.73 -17.00
CA PRO A 279 -9.02 2.20 -17.94
C PRO A 279 -8.72 2.55 -19.40
N ALA A 280 -8.25 3.77 -19.67
CA ALA A 280 -7.83 4.18 -21.01
C ALA A 280 -6.55 3.46 -21.47
N ALA A 281 -5.61 3.20 -20.57
CA ALA A 281 -4.44 2.35 -20.81
C ALA A 281 -4.85 0.92 -21.20
N ALA A 282 -5.79 0.34 -20.46
CA ALA A 282 -6.35 -0.99 -20.73
C ALA A 282 -6.96 -1.05 -22.14
N LEU A 283 -7.72 -0.02 -22.51
CA LEU A 283 -8.30 0.11 -23.84
C LEU A 283 -7.22 0.21 -24.92
N ALA A 284 -6.15 0.96 -24.69
CA ALA A 284 -5.02 1.06 -25.63
C ALA A 284 -4.33 -0.30 -25.84
N ILE A 285 -4.05 -1.04 -24.75
CA ILE A 285 -3.48 -2.39 -24.78
C ILE A 285 -4.40 -3.34 -25.57
N TRP A 286 -5.70 -3.35 -25.26
CA TRP A 286 -6.68 -4.17 -25.96
C TRP A 286 -6.71 -3.88 -27.46
N ARG A 287 -6.75 -2.60 -27.86
CA ARG A 287 -6.83 -2.20 -29.28
C ARG A 287 -5.59 -2.61 -30.07
N HIS A 288 -4.44 -2.71 -29.42
CA HIS A 288 -3.16 -3.08 -30.03
C HIS A 288 -2.79 -4.57 -29.91
N ALA A 289 -3.63 -5.39 -29.28
CA ALA A 289 -3.46 -6.85 -29.30
C ALA A 289 -3.62 -7.44 -30.72
N LYS A 290 -2.95 -8.57 -30.99
CA LYS A 290 -3.11 -9.33 -32.24
C LYS A 290 -4.59 -9.68 -32.47
N PRO A 291 -5.09 -9.70 -33.73
CA PRO A 291 -6.49 -10.04 -34.01
C PRO A 291 -6.97 -11.33 -33.36
N SER A 292 -6.13 -12.37 -33.33
CA SER A 292 -6.39 -13.66 -32.68
C SER A 292 -6.55 -13.57 -31.16
N GLN A 293 -5.85 -12.63 -30.51
CA GLN A 293 -5.82 -12.46 -29.06
C GLN A 293 -6.81 -11.41 -28.53
N LYS A 294 -7.41 -10.60 -29.41
CA LYS A 294 -8.27 -9.46 -29.02
C LYS A 294 -9.42 -9.82 -28.10
N LYS A 295 -10.03 -11.00 -28.25
CA LYS A 295 -11.15 -11.43 -27.39
C LYS A 295 -10.67 -11.72 -25.96
N ILE A 296 -9.56 -12.45 -25.83
CA ILE A 296 -8.98 -12.81 -24.53
C ILE A 296 -8.44 -11.57 -23.82
N VAL A 297 -7.59 -10.79 -24.50
CA VAL A 297 -7.03 -9.56 -23.94
C VAL A 297 -8.13 -8.56 -23.59
N GLY A 298 -9.16 -8.42 -24.43
CA GLY A 298 -10.29 -7.54 -24.16
C GLY A 298 -11.01 -7.87 -22.86
N GLY A 299 -11.28 -9.15 -22.61
CA GLY A 299 -11.88 -9.60 -21.35
C GLY A 299 -11.02 -9.28 -20.13
N ILE A 300 -9.72 -9.55 -20.20
CA ILE A 300 -8.77 -9.28 -19.10
C ILE A 300 -8.64 -7.78 -18.84
N MET A 301 -8.44 -6.98 -19.90
CA MET A 301 -8.28 -5.52 -19.80
C MET A 301 -9.54 -4.85 -19.28
N LEU A 302 -10.73 -5.29 -19.72
CA LEU A 302 -11.99 -4.76 -19.20
C LEU A 302 -12.17 -5.09 -17.71
N SER A 303 -11.93 -6.35 -17.30
CA SER A 303 -12.08 -6.76 -15.90
C SER A 303 -11.14 -6.00 -14.97
N THR A 304 -9.86 -5.88 -15.36
CA THR A 304 -8.85 -5.18 -14.56
C THR A 304 -9.04 -3.66 -14.59
N ALA A 305 -9.51 -3.08 -15.70
CA ALA A 305 -9.92 -1.67 -15.77
C ALA A 305 -11.11 -1.35 -14.86
N LEU A 306 -12.15 -2.20 -14.85
CA LEU A 306 -13.29 -2.04 -13.97
C LEU A 306 -12.89 -2.17 -12.49
N THR A 307 -11.96 -3.07 -12.20
CA THR A 307 -11.38 -3.20 -10.86
C THR A 307 -10.70 -1.89 -10.43
N ALA A 308 -9.78 -1.36 -11.25
CA ALA A 308 -9.14 -0.08 -10.98
C ALA A 308 -10.16 1.07 -10.86
N PHE A 309 -11.17 1.11 -11.73
CA PHE A 309 -12.20 2.14 -11.72
C PHE A 309 -13.03 2.12 -10.43
N PHE A 310 -13.57 0.97 -10.04
CA PHE A 310 -14.50 0.89 -8.90
C PHE A 310 -13.79 0.92 -7.56
N THR A 311 -12.72 0.14 -7.42
CA THR A 311 -12.06 -0.08 -6.12
C THR A 311 -10.77 0.69 -5.98
N GLY A 312 -10.19 1.15 -7.09
CA GLY A 312 -8.88 1.78 -7.10
C GLY A 312 -7.70 0.80 -7.07
N ILE A 313 -7.96 -0.53 -7.06
CA ILE A 313 -6.92 -1.56 -7.10
C ILE A 313 -6.35 -1.63 -8.51
N THR A 314 -5.06 -1.37 -8.65
CA THR A 314 -4.39 -1.22 -9.96
C THR A 314 -3.47 -2.36 -10.31
N GLU A 315 -3.04 -3.13 -9.32
CA GLU A 315 -2.01 -4.14 -9.46
C GLU A 315 -2.34 -5.18 -10.54
N PRO A 316 -3.56 -5.73 -10.67
CA PRO A 316 -3.87 -6.68 -11.74
C PRO A 316 -3.65 -6.12 -13.14
N LEU A 317 -3.89 -4.81 -13.33
CA LEU A 317 -3.71 -4.13 -14.61
C LEU A 317 -2.24 -3.74 -14.82
N GLU A 318 -1.61 -3.13 -13.83
CA GLU A 318 -0.20 -2.70 -13.90
C GLU A 318 0.75 -3.90 -14.09
N TYR A 319 0.49 -5.02 -13.40
CA TYR A 319 1.26 -6.25 -13.53
C TYR A 319 1.21 -6.85 -14.94
N SER A 320 0.15 -6.57 -15.70
CA SER A 320 0.02 -7.06 -17.07
C SER A 320 1.04 -6.43 -18.03
N PHE A 321 1.60 -5.26 -17.72
CA PHE A 321 2.55 -4.59 -18.61
C PHE A 321 3.85 -4.14 -17.93
N MET A 322 3.93 -4.04 -16.60
CA MET A 322 5.12 -3.48 -15.95
C MET A 322 6.40 -4.29 -16.19
N PHE A 323 6.29 -5.62 -16.31
CA PHE A 323 7.46 -6.50 -16.48
C PHE A 323 7.82 -6.73 -17.96
N VAL A 324 6.81 -6.71 -18.84
CA VAL A 324 6.96 -7.01 -20.27
C VAL A 324 7.11 -5.76 -21.14
N ALA A 325 6.68 -4.60 -20.61
CA ALA A 325 6.67 -3.31 -21.28
C ALA A 325 7.01 -2.17 -20.30
N PHE A 326 8.11 -2.33 -19.55
CA PHE A 326 8.56 -1.39 -18.52
C PHE A 326 8.59 0.10 -18.93
N PRO A 327 8.89 0.49 -20.19
CA PRO A 327 8.78 1.90 -20.58
C PRO A 327 7.37 2.49 -20.41
N LEU A 328 6.29 1.72 -20.64
CA LEU A 328 4.92 2.15 -20.34
C LEU A 328 4.70 2.35 -18.85
N TYR A 329 5.40 1.58 -18.02
CA TYR A 329 5.34 1.71 -16.57
C TYR A 329 5.98 3.01 -16.08
N ILE A 330 7.11 3.40 -16.66
CA ILE A 330 7.74 4.70 -16.38
C ILE A 330 6.79 5.84 -16.79
N VAL A 331 6.18 5.74 -17.98
CA VAL A 331 5.17 6.71 -18.43
C VAL A 331 4.01 6.80 -17.43
N HIS A 332 3.47 5.67 -17.00
CA HIS A 332 2.43 5.61 -15.98
C HIS A 332 2.83 6.27 -14.66
N ALA A 333 4.07 6.02 -14.19
CA ALA A 333 4.61 6.63 -12.99
C ALA A 333 4.73 8.16 -13.12
N VAL A 334 5.25 8.65 -14.25
CA VAL A 334 5.37 10.08 -14.53
C VAL A 334 3.99 10.73 -14.57
N LEU A 335 3.02 10.14 -15.28
CA LEU A 335 1.68 10.68 -15.39
C LEU A 335 0.94 10.71 -14.04
N THR A 336 1.23 9.75 -13.16
CA THR A 336 0.69 9.76 -11.79
C THR A 336 1.28 10.90 -10.98
N GLY A 337 2.60 11.13 -11.09
CA GLY A 337 3.25 12.30 -10.50
C GLY A 337 2.69 13.62 -11.03
N THR A 338 2.50 13.76 -12.34
CA THR A 338 1.92 14.99 -12.90
C THR A 338 0.46 15.17 -12.47
N SER A 339 -0.28 14.09 -12.24
CA SER A 339 -1.65 14.17 -11.75
C SER A 339 -1.71 14.73 -10.34
N MET A 340 -0.86 14.22 -9.44
CA MET A 340 -0.68 14.75 -8.09
C MET A 340 -0.28 16.22 -8.10
N ALA A 341 0.74 16.58 -8.89
CA ALA A 341 1.20 17.97 -8.98
C ALA A 341 0.08 18.90 -9.48
N LEU A 342 -0.66 18.49 -10.52
CA LEU A 342 -1.73 19.29 -11.10
C LEU A 342 -2.87 19.53 -10.12
N VAL A 343 -3.38 18.48 -9.46
CA VAL A 343 -4.51 18.64 -8.53
C VAL A 343 -4.13 19.48 -7.31
N ASN A 344 -2.89 19.34 -6.82
CA ASN A 344 -2.38 20.17 -5.73
C ASN A 344 -2.17 21.63 -6.18
N ALA A 345 -1.76 21.87 -7.43
CA ALA A 345 -1.61 23.22 -7.97
C ALA A 345 -2.95 23.93 -8.17
N LEU A 346 -4.03 23.17 -8.34
CA LEU A 346 -5.40 23.65 -8.46
C LEU A 346 -6.15 23.66 -7.12
N ASP A 347 -5.46 23.32 -6.01
CA ASP A 347 -6.02 23.27 -4.66
C ASP A 347 -7.28 22.39 -4.57
N ILE A 348 -7.17 21.19 -5.14
CA ILE A 348 -8.23 20.16 -5.09
C ILE A 348 -7.87 19.16 -3.99
N HIS A 349 -8.81 18.93 -3.08
CA HIS A 349 -8.63 18.01 -1.95
C HIS A 349 -9.71 16.94 -1.94
N HIS A 350 -9.29 15.68 -2.02
CA HIS A 350 -10.17 14.53 -1.92
C HIS A 350 -9.43 13.34 -1.30
N GLY A 351 -10.05 12.70 -0.33
CA GLY A 351 -9.51 11.52 0.33
C GLY A 351 -10.17 10.22 -0.10
N PHE A 352 -9.52 9.12 0.28
CA PHE A 352 -9.97 7.75 0.16
C PHE A 352 -9.60 6.98 1.44
N THR A 353 -10.33 5.92 1.71
CA THR A 353 -10.02 5.02 2.83
C THR A 353 -9.09 3.88 2.42
N PHE A 354 -9.02 3.60 1.12
CA PHE A 354 -8.24 2.49 0.59
C PHE A 354 -7.43 2.81 -0.68
N SER A 355 -8.06 3.11 -1.83
CA SER A 355 -7.31 3.13 -3.11
C SER A 355 -7.83 4.09 -4.20
N ALA A 356 -8.65 5.09 -3.87
CA ALA A 356 -9.08 6.15 -4.80
C ALA A 356 -9.92 5.67 -5.99
N GLY A 357 -10.73 4.61 -5.81
CA GLY A 357 -11.73 4.20 -6.79
C GLY A 357 -13.01 5.03 -6.75
N LEU A 358 -13.96 4.75 -7.64
CA LEU A 358 -15.28 5.39 -7.69
C LEU A 358 -16.02 5.30 -6.35
N ILE A 359 -15.88 4.18 -5.63
CA ILE A 359 -16.52 4.01 -4.32
C ILE A 359 -15.99 5.06 -3.33
N ASP A 360 -14.67 5.23 -3.23
CA ASP A 360 -14.07 6.26 -2.38
C ASP A 360 -14.43 7.67 -2.86
N PHE A 361 -14.49 7.89 -4.18
CA PHE A 361 -14.87 9.18 -4.78
C PHE A 361 -16.28 9.59 -4.31
N VAL A 362 -17.26 8.72 -4.52
CA VAL A 362 -18.66 9.00 -4.17
C VAL A 362 -18.83 9.11 -2.65
N LEU A 363 -18.27 8.18 -1.88
CA LEU A 363 -18.43 8.18 -0.42
C LEU A 363 -17.80 9.41 0.24
N ASN A 364 -16.68 9.91 -0.27
CA ASN A 364 -15.96 11.03 0.34
C ASN A 364 -16.23 12.37 -0.33
N PHE A 365 -17.11 12.41 -1.35
CA PHE A 365 -17.42 13.63 -2.11
C PHE A 365 -17.87 14.79 -1.22
N GLY A 366 -18.71 14.51 -0.21
CA GLY A 366 -19.19 15.52 0.75
C GLY A 366 -18.12 16.11 1.67
N LYS A 367 -16.93 15.50 1.73
CA LYS A 367 -15.75 16.00 2.45
C LYS A 367 -14.71 16.63 1.53
N SER A 368 -14.92 16.57 0.21
CA SER A 368 -13.95 17.05 -0.76
C SER A 368 -14.04 18.57 -0.96
N GLU A 369 -12.91 19.19 -1.28
CA GLU A 369 -12.82 20.56 -1.76
C GLU A 369 -12.47 20.54 -3.24
N ASN A 370 -13.28 21.21 -4.06
CA ASN A 370 -13.16 21.20 -5.52
C ASN A 370 -13.17 19.79 -6.17
N GLY A 371 -13.58 18.74 -5.45
CA GLY A 371 -13.44 17.35 -5.87
C GLY A 371 -14.16 16.99 -7.19
N TRP A 372 -15.18 17.73 -7.59
CA TRP A 372 -15.85 17.56 -8.88
C TRP A 372 -14.93 17.78 -10.09
N LEU A 373 -13.87 18.59 -9.96
CA LEU A 373 -12.86 18.83 -11.00
C LEU A 373 -12.05 17.57 -11.36
N LEU A 374 -12.06 16.54 -10.50
CA LEU A 374 -11.38 15.27 -10.76
C LEU A 374 -11.98 14.52 -11.96
N ILE A 375 -13.25 14.75 -12.28
CA ILE A 375 -13.90 14.15 -13.46
C ILE A 375 -13.33 14.73 -14.77
N PRO A 376 -13.40 16.05 -15.04
CA PRO A 376 -12.83 16.60 -16.27
C PRO A 376 -11.30 16.41 -16.35
N ILE A 377 -10.58 16.53 -15.24
CA ILE A 377 -9.13 16.24 -15.20
C ILE A 377 -8.87 14.76 -15.55
N GLY A 378 -9.64 13.84 -14.97
CA GLY A 378 -9.60 12.41 -15.25
C GLY A 378 -9.83 12.10 -16.73
N LEU A 379 -10.87 12.68 -17.33
CA LEU A 379 -11.13 12.55 -18.78
C LEU A 379 -9.96 13.07 -19.63
N GLY A 380 -9.34 14.18 -19.23
CA GLY A 380 -8.10 14.67 -19.85
C GLY A 380 -6.96 13.65 -19.76
N TYR A 381 -6.75 13.05 -18.58
CA TYR A 381 -5.79 11.96 -18.41
C TYR A 381 -6.16 10.72 -19.21
N ALA A 382 -7.43 10.34 -19.35
CA ALA A 382 -7.83 9.21 -20.20
C ALA A 382 -7.39 9.42 -21.65
N VAL A 383 -7.59 10.62 -22.19
CA VAL A 383 -7.13 10.98 -23.54
C VAL A 383 -5.62 10.84 -23.63
N ILE A 384 -4.87 11.45 -22.71
CA ILE A 384 -3.40 11.39 -22.68
C ILE A 384 -2.91 9.94 -22.59
N TYR A 385 -3.47 9.14 -21.68
CA TYR A 385 -3.10 7.73 -21.49
C TYR A 385 -3.36 6.92 -22.75
N TYR A 386 -4.56 7.01 -23.33
CA TYR A 386 -4.91 6.22 -24.52
C TYR A 386 -3.96 6.48 -25.68
N PHE A 387 -3.71 7.76 -26.01
CA PHE A 387 -2.85 8.11 -27.13
C PHE A 387 -1.39 7.81 -26.84
N LEU A 388 -0.88 8.15 -25.66
CA LEU A 388 0.52 7.93 -25.32
C LEU A 388 0.84 6.43 -25.25
N PHE A 389 -0.01 5.62 -24.62
CA PHE A 389 0.15 4.16 -24.62
C PHE A 389 0.09 3.60 -26.05
N SER A 390 -0.89 4.01 -26.85
CA SER A 390 -1.01 3.55 -28.24
C SER A 390 0.25 3.87 -29.07
N ILE A 391 0.76 5.10 -28.95
CA ILE A 391 1.97 5.56 -29.66
C ILE A 391 3.18 4.76 -29.20
N VAL A 392 3.38 4.63 -27.90
CA VAL A 392 4.54 3.92 -27.31
C VAL A 392 4.52 2.43 -27.66
N ILE A 393 3.36 1.77 -27.53
CA ILE A 393 3.18 0.35 -27.90
C ILE A 393 3.53 0.14 -29.37
N LYS A 394 3.01 0.98 -30.27
CA LYS A 394 3.20 0.83 -31.71
C LYS A 394 4.62 1.18 -32.14
N ARG A 395 5.17 2.30 -31.67
CA ARG A 395 6.46 2.83 -32.12
C ARG A 395 7.64 2.01 -31.62
N TRP A 396 7.55 1.46 -30.42
CA TRP A 396 8.62 0.62 -29.84
C TRP A 396 8.32 -0.88 -29.94
N ASN A 397 7.24 -1.25 -30.63
CA ASN A 397 6.79 -2.63 -30.79
C ASN A 397 6.78 -3.42 -29.47
N LEU A 398 6.22 -2.83 -28.42
CA LEU A 398 6.25 -3.43 -27.08
C LEU A 398 5.38 -4.69 -27.03
N ARG A 399 5.86 -5.69 -26.29
CA ARG A 399 5.19 -6.99 -26.04
C ARG A 399 4.15 -6.87 -24.93
N THR A 400 3.18 -5.96 -25.09
CA THR A 400 2.03 -5.91 -24.18
C THR A 400 1.16 -7.16 -24.32
N PRO A 401 0.23 -7.45 -23.38
CA PRO A 401 -0.63 -8.63 -23.45
C PRO A 401 -1.26 -8.84 -24.83
N GLY A 402 -1.11 -10.05 -25.37
CA GLY A 402 -1.58 -10.45 -26.71
C GLY A 402 -0.79 -9.89 -27.89
N ARG A 403 0.40 -9.33 -27.66
CA ARG A 403 1.41 -8.99 -28.70
C ARG A 403 2.67 -9.86 -28.59
N GLU A 404 2.62 -10.93 -27.81
CA GLU A 404 3.68 -11.93 -27.75
C GLU A 404 3.81 -12.65 -29.10
N ASP A 405 5.03 -13.05 -29.46
CA ASP A 405 5.24 -13.93 -30.60
C ASP A 405 4.43 -15.20 -30.38
N ASP A 406 3.80 -15.73 -31.43
CA ASP A 406 3.10 -16.99 -31.29
C ASP A 406 4.19 -18.00 -30.92
N GLU A 407 4.10 -18.61 -29.73
CA GLU A 407 4.98 -19.74 -29.41
C GLU A 407 4.90 -20.68 -30.61
N VAL A 408 6.06 -21.01 -31.18
CA VAL A 408 6.16 -22.03 -32.21
C VAL A 408 5.45 -23.23 -31.63
N SER A 409 4.26 -23.49 -32.18
CA SER A 409 3.49 -24.69 -31.89
C SER A 409 4.46 -25.83 -32.12
N VAL A 410 4.98 -26.42 -31.04
CA VAL A 410 5.62 -27.72 -31.12
C VAL A 410 4.46 -28.63 -31.46
N ASP A 411 4.34 -28.85 -32.76
CA ASP A 411 3.41 -29.72 -33.41
C ASP A 411 3.61 -31.11 -32.77
N THR A 412 2.78 -31.44 -31.79
CA THR A 412 2.69 -32.81 -31.29
C THR A 412 1.82 -33.61 -32.25
N ASP A 413 2.27 -33.71 -33.49
CA ASP A 413 1.83 -34.68 -34.47
C ASP A 413 3.01 -35.62 -34.76
N ALA A 414 3.28 -36.52 -33.81
CA ALA A 414 4.06 -37.73 -34.06
C ALA A 414 3.94 -38.73 -32.90
N ALA A 415 2.83 -39.47 -32.85
CA ALA A 415 2.87 -40.90 -32.54
C ALA A 415 1.53 -41.53 -32.99
N LYS A 416 1.64 -42.38 -34.02
CA LYS A 416 0.63 -43.33 -34.47
C LYS A 416 0.20 -44.28 -33.36
#